data_AF-A0A521BRV0-F1
#
_entry.id   AF-A0A521BRV0-F1
#
_cell.length_a   1.000
_cell.length_b   1.000
_cell.length_c   1.000
_cell.angle_alpha   90.00
_cell.angle_beta   90.00
_cell.angle_gamma   90.00
#
_symmetry.space_group_name_H-M   'P 1'
#
loop_
_entity.id
_entity.type
_entity.pdbx_description
1 polymer ?
#
loop_
_entity_poly.entity_id
_entity_poly.type
_entity_poly.pdbx_seq_one_letter_code
_entity_poly.pdbx_strand_id
1 'polypeptide(L)' 'MRDTTSKREPSELVKASPLLMECYALGEDIDELERQARGAERLKEVYSSIPWHAQRAAKDPDYWNDLYGSRINW' A
#
# COMPACT_ATOMS: atom_id res chain seq x y z
N MET A 1 15.54 -4.82 -31.52
CA MET A 1 14.77 -5.59 -30.53
C MET A 1 14.22 -4.58 -29.52
N ARG A 2 12.90 -4.36 -29.49
CA ARG A 2 12.27 -3.61 -28.40
C ARG A 2 11.63 -4.66 -27.50
N ASP A 3 12.28 -4.96 -26.38
CA ASP A 3 11.57 -5.61 -25.29
C ASP A 3 10.55 -4.61 -24.77
N THR A 4 9.29 -4.80 -25.16
CA THR A 4 8.15 -4.22 -24.47
C THR A 4 8.11 -4.88 -23.10
N THR A 5 8.80 -4.29 -22.12
CA THR A 5 8.56 -4.57 -20.71
C THR A 5 7.12 -4.16 -20.43
N SER A 6 6.19 -5.08 -20.64
CA SER A 6 4.79 -4.90 -20.27
C SER A 6 4.79 -4.69 -18.77
N LYS A 7 4.56 -3.44 -18.31
CA LYS A 7 4.38 -3.18 -16.89
C LYS A 7 3.24 -4.05 -16.42
N ARG A 8 3.53 -4.99 -15.52
CA ARG A 8 2.53 -5.87 -14.92
C ARG A 8 1.47 -5.00 -14.27
N GLU A 9 0.20 -5.35 -14.49
CA GLU A 9 -0.91 -4.62 -13.88
C GLU A 9 -0.92 -4.83 -12.36
N PRO A 10 -1.21 -3.78 -11.56
CA PRO A 10 -1.35 -3.93 -10.12
C PRO A 10 -2.57 -4.75 -9.72
N SER A 11 -2.48 -5.45 -8.58
CA SER A 11 -3.66 -6.09 -7.99
C SER A 11 -4.65 -5.07 -7.46
N GLU A 12 -5.87 -5.53 -7.16
CA GLU A 12 -6.90 -4.72 -6.52
C GLU A 12 -6.47 -4.18 -5.14
N LEU A 13 -5.58 -4.89 -4.44
CA LEU A 13 -5.02 -4.43 -3.17
C LEU A 13 -4.13 -3.19 -3.36
N VAL A 14 -3.32 -3.16 -4.42
CA VAL A 14 -2.51 -1.99 -4.76
C VAL A 14 -3.40 -0.85 -5.25
N LYS A 15 -4.37 -1.15 -6.10
CA LYS A 15 -5.32 -0.14 -6.64
C LYS A 15 -6.18 0.53 -5.57
N ALA A 16 -6.41 -0.14 -4.44
CA ALA A 16 -7.17 0.42 -3.32
C ALA A 16 -6.45 1.58 -2.60
N SER A 17 -5.14 1.75 -2.82
CA SER A 17 -4.33 2.79 -2.20
C SER A 17 -3.93 3.86 -3.23
N PRO A 18 -4.43 5.10 -3.09
CA PRO A 18 -3.96 6.22 -3.89
C PRO A 18 -2.43 6.38 -3.86
N LEU A 19 -1.81 6.29 -2.68
CA LEU A 19 -0.35 6.33 -2.51
C LEU A 19 0.38 5.27 -3.35
N LEU A 20 -0.03 4.00 -3.25
CA LEU A 20 0.66 2.94 -4.00
C LEU A 20 0.45 3.07 -5.51
N MET A 21 -0.70 3.57 -5.95
CA MET A 21 -0.96 3.87 -7.36
C MET A 21 -0.10 5.05 -7.87
N GLU A 22 0.18 6.05 -7.04
CA GLU A 22 1.14 7.10 -7.37
C GLU A 22 2.55 6.53 -7.53
N CYS A 23 3.01 5.68 -6.59
CA CYS A 23 4.31 5.00 -6.72
C CYS A 23 4.39 4.12 -7.98
N TYR A 24 3.31 3.41 -8.33
CA TYR A 24 3.24 2.64 -9.57
C TYR A 24 3.38 3.52 -10.82
N ALA A 25 2.71 4.68 -10.83
CA ALA A 25 2.82 5.66 -11.91
C ALA A 25 4.24 6.22 -12.04
N LEU A 26 4.93 6.42 -10.91
CA LEU A 26 6.34 6.83 -10.86
C LEU A 26 7.33 5.73 -11.28
N GLY A 27 6.86 4.50 -11.44
CA GLY A 27 7.67 3.38 -11.93
C GLY A 27 8.31 2.52 -10.86
N GLU A 28 7.79 2.58 -9.62
CA GLU A 28 8.20 1.67 -8.55
C GLU A 28 7.94 0.21 -8.93
N ASP A 29 8.76 -0.70 -8.38
CA ASP A 29 8.64 -2.12 -8.66
C ASP A 29 7.31 -2.69 -8.15
N ILE A 30 6.62 -3.45 -9.00
CA ILE A 30 5.29 -3.93 -8.68
C ILE A 30 5.28 -4.95 -7.52
N ASP A 31 6.30 -5.79 -7.41
CA ASP A 31 6.34 -6.81 -6.35
C ASP A 31 6.57 -6.14 -4.98
N GLU A 32 7.27 -5.01 -4.96
CA GLU A 32 7.42 -4.15 -3.78
C GLU A 32 6.10 -3.49 -3.38
N LEU A 33 5.35 -2.92 -4.33
CA LEU A 33 4.03 -2.34 -4.05
C LEU A 33 3.05 -3.40 -3.52
N GLU A 34 3.08 -4.59 -4.10
CA GLU A 34 2.31 -5.75 -3.66
C GLU A 34 2.69 -6.19 -2.24
N ARG A 35 3.99 -6.14 -1.89
CA ARG A 35 4.48 -6.43 -0.54
C ARG A 35 3.96 -5.40 0.46
N GLN A 36 3.99 -4.11 0.11
CA GLN A 36 3.47 -3.03 0.95
C GLN A 36 1.96 -3.16 1.19
N ALA A 37 1.17 -3.37 0.14
CA ALA A 37 -0.28 -3.54 0.24
C ALA A 37 -0.66 -4.71 1.16
N ARG A 38 0.02 -5.87 1.04
CA ARG A 38 -0.19 -7.01 1.96
C ARG A 38 0.24 -6.68 3.39
N GLY A 39 1.30 -5.90 3.57
CA GLY A 39 1.77 -5.45 4.87
C GLY A 39 0.75 -4.54 5.57
N ALA A 40 0.15 -3.62 4.82
CA ALA A 40 -0.91 -2.73 5.29
C ALA A 40 -2.19 -3.48 5.67
N GLU A 41 -2.62 -4.49 4.89
CA GLU A 41 -3.78 -5.31 5.27
C GLU A 41 -3.53 -6.08 6.57
N ARG A 42 -2.33 -6.63 6.79
CA ARG A 42 -1.98 -7.27 8.08
C ARG A 42 -2.02 -6.27 9.24
N LEU A 43 -1.58 -5.04 9.03
CA LEU A 43 -1.69 -3.98 10.05
C LEU A 43 -3.14 -3.70 10.40
N LYS A 44 -4.00 -3.58 9.39
CA LYS A 44 -5.43 -3.38 9.56
C LYS A 44 -6.08 -4.54 10.32
N GLU A 45 -5.79 -5.78 9.97
CA GLU A 45 -6.31 -6.96 10.69
C GLU A 45 -5.95 -6.92 12.19
N VAL A 46 -4.72 -6.52 12.52
CA VAL A 46 -4.24 -6.48 13.92
C VAL A 46 -4.79 -5.27 14.69
N TYR A 47 -4.79 -4.09 14.06
CA TYR A 47 -4.99 -2.83 14.77
C TYR A 47 -6.36 -2.18 14.54
N SER A 48 -7.17 -2.64 13.58
CA SER A 48 -8.51 -2.07 13.31
C SER A 48 -9.48 -2.19 14.48
N SER A 49 -9.26 -3.12 15.40
CA SER A 49 -10.04 -3.24 16.64
C SER A 49 -9.77 -2.11 17.64
N ILE A 50 -8.66 -1.38 17.49
CA ILE A 50 -8.29 -0.25 18.35
C ILE A 50 -8.98 1.01 17.82
N PRO A 51 -9.85 1.68 18.62
CA PRO A 51 -10.64 2.82 18.16
C PRO A 51 -9.80 3.96 17.57
N TRP A 52 -8.62 4.21 18.12
CA TRP A 52 -7.72 5.24 17.62
C TRP A 52 -7.25 4.96 16.18
N HIS A 53 -6.85 3.73 15.87
CA HIS A 53 -6.45 3.34 14.52
C HIS A 53 -7.64 3.34 13.55
N ALA A 54 -8.79 2.79 13.97
CA ALA A 54 -10.00 2.77 13.16
C ALA A 54 -10.48 4.17 12.75
N GLN A 55 -10.46 5.13 13.69
CA GLN A 55 -10.85 6.52 13.41
C GLN A 55 -9.90 7.22 12.44
N ARG A 56 -8.61 6.87 12.45
CA ARG A 56 -7.64 7.41 11.50
C ARG A 56 -7.81 6.81 10.12
N ALA A 57 -7.92 5.49 10.03
CA ALA A 57 -8.18 4.77 8.78
C ALA A 57 -9.49 5.21 8.11
N ALA A 58 -10.49 5.64 8.87
CA ALA A 58 -11.75 6.15 8.32
C ALA A 58 -11.61 7.54 7.66
N LYS A 59 -10.58 8.32 8.02
CA LYS A 59 -10.33 9.67 7.50
C LYS A 59 -9.30 9.68 6.37
N ASP A 60 -8.47 8.65 6.33
CA ASP A 60 -7.31 8.57 5.46
C ASP A 60 -7.25 7.17 4.82
N PRO A 61 -7.50 7.06 3.51
CA PRO A 61 -7.51 5.78 2.80
C PRO A 61 -6.11 5.13 2.75
N ASP A 62 -5.04 5.89 2.89
CA ASP A 62 -3.65 5.40 2.83
C ASP A 62 -3.04 5.15 4.21
N TYR A 63 -3.80 5.39 5.28
CA TYR A 63 -3.33 5.29 6.66
C TYR A 63 -2.54 4.01 6.99
N TRP A 64 -3.01 2.85 6.50
CA TRP A 64 -2.35 1.58 6.76
C TRP A 64 -1.04 1.40 5.98
N ASN A 65 -0.96 1.95 4.77
CA ASN A 65 0.28 1.97 3.99
C ASN A 65 1.29 2.95 4.60
N ASP A 66 0.83 4.12 5.05
CA ASP A 66 1.67 5.08 5.77
C ASP A 66 2.22 4.49 7.09
N LEU A 67 1.36 3.82 7.86
CA LEU A 67 1.77 3.14 9.09
C LEU A 67 2.74 1.97 8.80
N TYR A 68 2.60 1.30 7.65
CA TYR A 68 3.52 0.27 7.22
C TYR A 68 4.89 0.86 6.88
N GLY A 69 4.92 1.94 6.09
CA GLY A 69 6.13 2.66 5.70
C GLY A 69 6.85 3.33 6.88
N SER A 70 6.10 3.78 7.89
CA SER A 70 6.68 4.44 9.07
C SER A 70 7.48 3.50 9.99
N ARG A 71 7.40 2.18 9.80
CA ARG A 71 8.13 1.19 10.61
C ARG A 71 9.66 1.28 10.50
N ILE A 72 10.21 2.06 9.57
CA ILE A 72 11.65 2.39 9.55
C ILE A 72 12.05 3.27 10.75
N ASN A 73 11.09 3.90 11.45
CA ASN A 73 11.34 4.82 12.56
C ASN A 73 10.89 4.29 13.96
N TRP A 74 10.71 2.98 14.14
CA TRP A 74 10.45 2.38 15.46
C TRP A 74 11.64 1.62 16.00
#